data_AF-A0A916E781-F1
#
_entry.id   AF-A0A916E781-F1
#
_cell.length_a   1.000
_cell.length_b   1.000
_cell.length_c   1.000
_cell.angle_alpha   90.00
_cell.angle_beta   90.00
_cell.angle_gamma   90.00
#
_symmetry.space_group_name_H-M   'P 1'
#
loop_
_entity.id
_entity.type
_entity.pdbx_description
1 polymer ?
#
loop_
_entity_poly.entity_id
_entity_poly.type
_entity_poly.pdbx_seq_one_letter_code
_entity_poly.pdbx_strand_id
1 'polypeptide(L)'
;MEKIVDSDDVKQEWEVAKYYIKQIRSQNAAGGWEYIFNTYPDFVNEFPNIAKLVKISLIIPLSDAQVERIFSQHKLTKTRLRNRMNIETLNKHLMILLNGPDDFRRFDWNKAYDYWAMKTRRSN
;
A
#
# COMPACT_ATOMS: atom_id res chain seq x y z
N MET A 1 -10.45 3.21 -27.70
CA MET A 1 -10.07 3.07 -26.27
C MET A 1 -8.98 4.11 -26.05
N GLU A 2 -9.22 5.10 -25.20
CA GLU A 2 -8.21 6.14 -24.91
C GLU A 2 -6.99 5.47 -24.26
N LYS A 3 -5.79 5.74 -24.77
CA LYS A 3 -4.57 5.14 -24.23
C LYS A 3 -4.29 5.78 -22.86
N ILE A 4 -4.11 4.95 -21.83
CA ILE A 4 -3.79 5.43 -20.47
C ILE A 4 -2.42 6.14 -20.45
N VAL A 5 -1.48 5.67 -21.27
CA VAL A 5 -0.13 6.20 -21.47
C VAL A 5 0.21 6.05 -22.96
N ASP A 6 0.71 7.10 -23.61
CA ASP A 6 1.16 6.98 -25.01
C ASP A 6 2.62 6.52 -25.07
N SER A 7 2.89 5.46 -25.86
CA SER A 7 4.22 4.85 -25.91
C SER A 7 5.27 5.70 -26.61
N ASP A 8 4.88 6.53 -27.57
CA ASP A 8 5.84 7.33 -28.33
C ASP A 8 6.22 8.58 -27.52
N ASP A 9 5.23 9.21 -26.88
CA ASP A 9 5.44 10.34 -25.97
C ASP A 9 6.29 9.94 -24.75
N VAL A 10 6.04 8.78 -24.15
CA VAL A 10 6.89 8.27 -23.04
C VAL A 10 8.35 8.13 -23.45
N LYS A 11 8.63 7.62 -24.64
CA LYS A 11 10.01 7.44 -25.11
C LYS A 11 10.70 8.79 -25.29
N GLN A 12 9.97 9.79 -25.78
CA GLN A 12 10.48 11.15 -25.91
C GLN A 12 10.73 11.80 -24.54
N GLU A 13 9.77 11.71 -23.62
CA GLU A 13 9.91 12.17 -22.23
C GLU A 13 11.12 11.51 -21.55
N TRP A 14 11.34 10.21 -21.80
CA TRP A 14 12.40 9.42 -21.17
C TRP A 14 13.80 9.91 -21.53
N GLU A 15 13.99 10.43 -22.74
CA GLU A 15 15.29 10.95 -23.18
C GLU A 15 15.79 12.09 -22.29
N VAL A 16 14.88 12.82 -21.64
CA VAL A 16 15.23 13.89 -20.70
C VAL A 16 15.07 13.42 -19.25
N ALA A 17 13.95 12.78 -18.91
CA ALA A 17 13.63 12.36 -17.55
C ALA A 17 14.69 11.42 -16.93
N LYS A 18 15.37 10.61 -17.75
CA LYS A 18 16.42 9.67 -17.28
C LYS A 18 17.56 10.35 -16.52
N TYR A 19 17.84 11.63 -16.79
CA TYR A 19 18.90 12.37 -16.09
C TYR A 19 18.50 12.75 -14.66
N TYR A 20 17.23 13.06 -14.41
CA TYR A 20 16.70 13.27 -13.06
C TYR A 20 16.76 11.96 -12.26
N ILE A 21 16.35 10.84 -12.88
CA ILE A 21 16.30 9.53 -12.23
C ILE A 21 17.71 9.02 -11.84
N LYS A 22 18.75 9.39 -12.60
CA LYS A 22 20.13 9.07 -12.22
C LYS A 22 20.52 9.62 -10.85
N GLN A 23 19.93 10.75 -10.42
CA GLN A 23 20.23 11.39 -9.15
C GLN A 23 19.71 10.59 -7.94
N ILE A 24 18.73 9.72 -8.15
CA ILE A 24 18.04 8.99 -7.06
C ILE A 24 18.44 7.52 -6.97
N ARG A 25 19.43 7.07 -7.75
CA ARG A 25 19.83 5.64 -7.83
C ARG A 25 20.27 5.03 -6.50
N SER A 26 20.77 5.82 -5.57
CA SER A 26 21.20 5.38 -4.24
C SER A 26 20.06 5.41 -3.21
N GLN A 27 18.89 5.94 -3.57
CA GLN A 27 17.75 6.10 -2.66
C GLN A 27 16.76 4.95 -2.83
N ASN A 28 15.94 4.72 -1.80
CA ASN A 28 14.76 3.87 -1.97
C ASN A 28 13.78 4.56 -2.95
N ALA A 29 12.98 3.76 -3.66
CA ALA A 29 12.13 4.27 -4.74
C ALA A 29 11.19 5.40 -4.28
N ALA A 30 10.52 5.24 -3.14
CA ALA A 30 9.58 6.24 -2.63
C ALA A 30 10.26 7.57 -2.29
N GLY A 31 11.34 7.52 -1.51
CA GLY A 31 12.10 8.70 -1.11
C GLY A 31 12.81 9.38 -2.28
N GLY A 32 13.31 8.60 -3.24
CA GLY A 32 13.89 9.13 -4.47
C GLY A 32 12.88 9.92 -5.31
N TRP A 33 11.69 9.36 -5.52
CA TRP A 33 10.63 10.05 -6.25
C TRP A 33 10.07 11.26 -5.48
N GLU A 34 9.95 11.16 -4.15
CA GLU A 34 9.60 12.29 -3.28
C GLU A 34 10.62 13.43 -3.42
N TYR A 35 11.92 13.12 -3.42
CA TYR A 35 12.98 14.10 -3.65
C TYR A 35 12.82 14.79 -5.02
N ILE A 36 12.58 14.03 -6.10
CA ILE A 36 12.39 14.61 -7.43
C ILE A 36 11.18 15.54 -7.45
N PHE A 37 10.03 15.12 -6.93
CA PHE A 37 8.81 15.92 -6.97
C PHE A 37 8.91 17.20 -6.12
N ASN A 38 9.67 17.16 -5.02
CA ASN A 38 9.89 18.33 -4.18
C ASN A 38 10.95 19.28 -4.77
N THR A 39 11.97 18.75 -5.45
CA THR A 39 13.06 19.55 -6.05
C THR A 39 12.66 20.15 -7.39
N TYR A 40 11.83 19.44 -8.16
CA TYR A 40 11.37 19.82 -9.49
C TYR A 40 9.83 19.73 -9.56
N PRO A 41 9.10 20.72 -9.03
CA PRO A 41 7.64 20.70 -8.99
C PRO A 41 6.99 20.58 -10.38
N ASP A 42 7.64 21.16 -11.39
CA ASP A 42 7.17 21.13 -12.78
C ASP A 42 7.40 19.78 -13.48
N PHE A 43 8.14 18.84 -12.86
CA PHE A 43 8.40 17.52 -13.44
C PHE A 43 7.11 16.79 -13.86
N VAL A 44 6.03 16.95 -13.10
CA VAL A 44 4.74 16.31 -13.40
C VAL A 44 4.09 16.90 -14.66
N ASN A 45 4.32 18.18 -14.93
CA ASN A 45 3.78 18.88 -16.09
C ASN A 45 4.67 18.67 -17.33
N GLU A 46 5.99 18.61 -17.13
CA GLU A 46 6.97 18.38 -18.20
C GLU A 46 6.99 16.92 -18.68
N PHE A 47 6.77 15.96 -17.78
CA PHE A 47 6.82 14.52 -18.08
C PHE A 47 5.54 13.81 -17.61
N PRO A 48 4.37 14.15 -18.17
CA PRO A 48 3.08 13.67 -17.67
C PRO A 48 2.91 12.15 -17.78
N ASN A 49 3.45 11.52 -18.85
CA ASN A 49 3.33 10.08 -19.01
C ASN A 49 4.29 9.34 -18.06
N ILE A 50 5.51 9.80 -17.89
CA ILE A 50 6.46 9.25 -16.92
C ILE A 50 5.94 9.43 -15.50
N ALA A 51 5.43 10.61 -15.14
CA ALA A 51 4.84 10.85 -13.84
C ALA A 51 3.67 9.88 -13.55
N LYS A 52 2.86 9.56 -14.56
CA LYS A 52 1.80 8.55 -14.44
C LYS A 52 2.38 7.14 -14.18
N LEU A 53 3.42 6.73 -14.92
CA LEU A 53 4.10 5.44 -14.70
C LEU A 53 4.72 5.35 -13.30
N VAL A 54 5.34 6.44 -12.83
CA VAL A 54 5.93 6.51 -11.49
C VAL A 54 4.86 6.33 -10.42
N LYS A 55 3.76 7.07 -10.50
CA LYS A 55 2.63 6.92 -9.57
C LYS A 55 2.11 5.48 -9.54
N ILE A 56 1.95 4.85 -10.70
CA ILE A 56 1.55 3.44 -10.79
C ILE A 56 2.59 2.54 -10.09
N SER A 57 3.88 2.72 -10.37
CA SER A 57 4.96 1.92 -9.76
C SER A 57 5.06 2.06 -8.25
N LEU A 58 4.69 3.23 -7.69
CA LEU A 58 4.70 3.48 -6.24
C LEU A 58 3.48 2.85 -5.54
N ILE A 59 2.39 2.63 -6.27
CA ILE A 59 1.18 1.97 -5.75
C ILE A 59 1.27 0.46 -5.88
N ILE A 60 1.86 -0.04 -6.97
CA ILE A 60 1.99 -1.46 -7.20
C ILE A 60 2.99 -2.03 -6.18
N PRO A 61 2.61 -3.06 -5.41
CA PRO A 61 3.55 -3.78 -4.59
C PRO A 61 4.47 -4.60 -5.51
N LEU A 62 5.62 -4.00 -5.87
CA LEU A 62 6.62 -4.66 -6.72
C LEU A 62 7.42 -5.74 -5.98
N SER A 63 7.24 -5.87 -4.66
CA SER A 63 7.94 -6.83 -3.83
C SER A 63 6.99 -7.84 -3.20
N ASP A 64 7.37 -9.11 -3.28
CA ASP A 64 6.71 -10.22 -2.60
C ASP A 64 6.74 -10.08 -1.07
N ALA A 65 7.59 -9.19 -0.51
CA ALA A 65 7.70 -8.97 0.93
C ALA A 65 6.35 -8.58 1.58
N GLN A 66 5.49 -7.85 0.88
CA GLN A 66 4.15 -7.54 1.39
C GLN A 66 3.26 -8.79 1.46
N VAL A 67 3.34 -9.64 0.44
CA VAL A 67 2.61 -10.90 0.37
C VAL A 67 3.12 -11.86 1.44
N GLU A 68 4.43 -11.98 1.61
CA GLU A 68 5.07 -12.75 2.68
C GLU A 68 4.65 -12.26 4.07
N ARG A 69 4.58 -10.93 4.29
CA ARG A 69 4.07 -10.35 5.54
C ARG A 69 2.64 -10.78 5.81
N ILE A 70 1.77 -10.73 4.80
CA ILE A 70 0.37 -11.19 4.91
C ILE A 70 0.32 -12.68 5.26
N PHE A 71 1.11 -13.52 4.57
CA PHE A 71 1.13 -14.96 4.83
C PHE A 71 1.71 -15.32 6.20
N SER A 72 2.69 -14.57 6.68
CA SER A 72 3.24 -14.71 8.03
C SER A 72 2.14 -14.45 9.08
N GLN A 73 1.41 -13.34 8.95
CA GLN A 73 0.28 -13.02 9.83
C GLN A 73 -0.87 -14.02 9.70
N HIS A 74 -1.12 -14.52 8.50
CA HIS A 74 -2.10 -15.57 8.24
C HIS A 74 -1.74 -16.87 8.98
N LYS A 75 -0.46 -17.28 8.94
CA LYS A 75 0.03 -18.46 9.66
C LYS A 75 -0.07 -18.31 11.18
N LEU A 76 0.18 -17.11 11.72
CA LEU A 76 -0.01 -16.81 13.14
C LEU A 76 -1.48 -16.81 13.54
N THR A 77 -2.36 -16.33 12.67
CA THR A 77 -3.81 -16.25 12.94
C THR A 77 -4.49 -17.62 12.82
N LYS A 78 -4.14 -18.41 11.80
CA LYS A 78 -4.62 -19.80 11.60
C LYS A 78 -3.58 -20.79 12.11
N THR A 79 -3.68 -21.07 13.39
CA THR A 79 -2.92 -22.15 14.03
C THR A 79 -3.60 -23.51 13.83
N ARG A 80 -2.90 -24.60 14.17
CA ARG A 80 -3.45 -25.97 14.12
C ARG A 80 -4.77 -26.12 14.89
N LEU A 81 -4.91 -25.41 16.02
CA LEU A 81 -6.13 -25.45 16.85
C LEU A 81 -7.22 -24.48 16.38
N ARG A 82 -6.86 -23.46 15.56
CA ARG A 82 -7.77 -22.40 15.07
C ARG A 82 -7.90 -22.42 13.53
N ASN A 83 -7.86 -23.59 12.91
CA ASN A 83 -7.84 -23.71 11.45
C ASN A 83 -9.24 -23.59 10.78
N ARG A 84 -10.33 -23.76 11.54
CA ARG A 84 -11.74 -23.70 11.04
C ARG A 84 -12.35 -22.30 10.99
N MET A 85 -11.53 -21.25 11.03
CA MET A 85 -12.05 -19.88 10.94
C MET A 85 -12.57 -19.59 9.53
N ASN A 86 -13.77 -19.01 9.45
CA ASN A 86 -14.33 -18.54 8.18
C ASN A 86 -13.49 -17.40 7.58
N ILE A 87 -13.57 -17.22 6.26
CA ILE A 87 -12.75 -16.27 5.51
C ILE A 87 -13.02 -14.82 5.96
N GLU A 88 -14.28 -14.48 6.24
CA GLU A 88 -14.66 -13.12 6.67
C GLU A 88 -13.98 -12.74 7.99
N THR A 89 -13.97 -13.64 8.97
CA THR A 89 -13.37 -13.41 10.28
C THR A 89 -11.85 -13.37 10.17
N LEU A 90 -11.26 -14.23 9.33
CA LEU A 90 -9.84 -14.21 9.04
C LEU A 90 -9.40 -12.89 8.43
N ASN A 91 -10.15 -12.40 7.42
CA ASN A 91 -9.87 -11.12 6.78
C ASN A 91 -9.96 -9.97 7.79
N LYS A 92 -10.98 -9.96 8.67
CA LYS A 92 -11.08 -8.94 9.73
C LYS A 92 -9.87 -8.97 10.67
N HIS A 93 -9.41 -10.16 11.08
CA HIS A 93 -8.20 -10.27 11.90
C HIS A 93 -6.95 -9.75 11.17
N LEU A 94 -6.74 -10.15 9.92
CA LEU A 94 -5.60 -9.70 9.12
C LEU A 94 -5.63 -8.19 8.92
N MET A 95 -6.79 -7.59 8.67
CA MET A 95 -6.92 -6.14 8.50
C MET A 95 -6.50 -5.39 9.75
N ILE A 96 -6.89 -5.87 10.94
CA ILE A 96 -6.47 -5.26 12.21
C ILE A 96 -4.96 -5.46 12.43
N LEU A 97 -4.43 -6.65 12.18
CA LEU A 97 -3.00 -6.95 12.41
C LEU A 97 -2.05 -6.22 11.46
N LEU A 98 -2.50 -5.97 10.22
CA LEU A 98 -1.66 -5.34 9.19
C LEU A 98 -1.77 -3.82 9.18
N ASN A 99 -2.95 -3.27 9.49
CA ASN A 99 -3.24 -1.84 9.35
C ASN A 99 -3.67 -1.16 10.66
N GLY A 100 -3.76 -1.91 11.76
CA GLY A 100 -4.09 -1.35 13.06
C GLY A 100 -2.99 -0.42 13.58
N PRO A 101 -3.32 0.48 14.53
CA PRO A 101 -2.33 1.33 15.16
C PRO A 101 -1.33 0.47 15.96
N ASP A 102 -0.06 0.85 15.97
CA ASP A 102 0.98 0.16 16.75
C ASP A 102 0.77 0.34 18.27
N ASP A 103 0.08 1.42 18.66
CA ASP A 103 -0.18 1.76 20.06
C ASP A 103 -1.68 1.71 20.37
N PHE A 104 -2.05 0.73 21.21
CA PHE A 104 -3.42 0.56 21.70
C PHE A 104 -3.68 1.23 23.05
N ARG A 105 -2.70 1.93 23.64
CA ARG A 105 -2.88 2.62 24.94
C ARG A 105 -3.96 3.70 24.89
N ARG A 106 -4.15 4.32 23.73
CA ARG A 106 -5.20 5.33 23.48
C ARG A 106 -6.47 4.75 22.89
N PHE A 107 -6.54 3.44 22.70
CA PHE A 107 -7.77 2.81 22.21
C PHE A 107 -8.84 2.84 23.30
N ASP A 108 -10.01 3.38 22.97
CA ASP A 108 -11.14 3.46 23.88
C ASP A 108 -11.85 2.10 23.98
N TRP A 109 -11.42 1.31 24.95
CA TRP A 109 -11.97 -0.01 25.22
C TRP A 109 -13.44 0.05 25.68
N ASN A 110 -13.85 1.12 26.36
CA ASN A 110 -15.23 1.27 26.82
C ASN A 110 -16.16 1.48 25.64
N LYS A 111 -15.79 2.35 24.70
CA LYS A 111 -16.55 2.55 23.47
C LYS A 111 -16.66 1.29 22.62
N ALA A 112 -15.58 0.51 22.54
CA ALA A 112 -15.61 -0.79 21.85
C ALA A 112 -16.53 -1.79 22.54
N TYR A 113 -16.48 -1.86 23.88
CA TYR A 113 -17.36 -2.68 24.69
C TYR A 113 -18.83 -2.31 24.47
N ASP A 114 -19.19 -1.03 24.58
CA ASP A 114 -20.56 -0.55 24.39
C ASP A 114 -21.09 -0.94 23.00
N TYR A 115 -20.27 -0.75 21.97
CA TYR A 115 -20.62 -1.14 20.60
C TYR A 115 -20.88 -2.66 20.46
N TRP A 116 -20.06 -3.51 21.09
CA TRP A 116 -20.23 -4.95 21.03
C TRP A 116 -21.38 -5.46 21.91
N ALA A 117 -21.57 -4.87 23.08
CA ALA A 117 -22.66 -5.17 24.00
C ALA A 117 -24.02 -4.84 23.38
N MET A 118 -24.09 -3.78 22.56
CA MET A 118 -25.30 -3.41 21.81
C MET A 118 -25.59 -4.30 20.60
N LYS A 119 -24.63 -5.12 20.13
CA LYS A 119 -24.92 -6.10 19.09
C LYS A 119 -25.67 -7.28 19.69
N THR A 120 -26.87 -7.56 19.17
CA THR A 120 -27.58 -8.80 19.45
C THR A 120 -26.66 -9.98 19.15
N ARG A 121 -26.45 -10.85 20.15
CA ARG A 121 -25.77 -12.15 19.98
C ARG A 121 -26.40 -12.83 18.76
N ARG A 122 -25.58 -13.32 17.83
CA ARG A 122 -26.08 -14.20 16.77
C ARG A 122 -26.79 -15.36 17.46
N SER A 123 -28.10 -15.50 17.22
CA SER A 123 -28.80 -16.72 17.59
C SER A 123 -28.07 -17.87 16.91
N ASN A 124 -27.72 -18.89 17.70
CA ASN A 124 -27.28 -20.16 17.15
C ASN A 124 -28.39 -20.77 16.30
#